data_AF-A0A8T4BIF4-F1
#
_entry.id   AF-A0A8T4BIF4-F1
#
_cell.length_a   1.000
_cell.length_b   1.000
_cell.length_c   1.000
_cell.angle_alpha   90.00
_cell.angle_beta   90.00
_cell.angle_gamma   90.00
#
_symmetry.space_group_name_H-M   'P 1'
#
loop_
_entity.id
_entity.type
_entity.pdbx_description
1 polymer ?
#
loop_
_entity_poly.entity_id
_entity_poly.type
_entity_poly.pdbx_seq_one_letter_code
_entity_poly.pdbx_strand_id
1 'polypeptide(L)'
;MDEDQQNSEIEKIANLMIHDGISPDEQDSAKLKKYKNQIKEDCSLDDEESMKLVYEALLYRKLKNSDSGDILEKGNDFGAGFS
;
A
#
# COMPACT_ATOMS: atom_id res chain seq x y z
N MET A 1 -8.30 17.96 -1.72
CA MET A 1 -8.90 16.95 -0.82
C MET A 1 -8.31 17.19 0.56
N ASP A 2 -9.13 17.09 1.61
CA ASP A 2 -8.65 17.18 2.99
C ASP A 2 -8.03 15.84 3.46
N GLU A 3 -7.15 15.89 4.46
CA GLU A 3 -6.40 14.71 4.95
C GLU A 3 -7.33 13.58 5.42
N ASP A 4 -8.44 13.90 6.09
CA ASP A 4 -9.42 12.90 6.57
C ASP A 4 -10.08 12.14 5.42
N GLN A 5 -10.39 12.85 4.34
CA GLN A 5 -10.97 12.25 3.15
C GLN A 5 -9.93 11.38 2.42
N GLN A 6 -8.68 11.84 2.37
CA GLN A 6 -7.57 11.05 1.84
C GLN A 6 -7.40 9.73 2.59
N ASN A 7 -7.34 9.81 3.92
CA ASN A 7 -7.17 8.64 4.78
C ASN A 7 -8.32 7.64 4.60
N SER A 8 -9.56 8.14 4.52
CA SER A 8 -10.74 7.29 4.33
C SER A 8 -10.70 6.52 3.00
N GLU A 9 -10.28 7.17 1.91
CA GLU A 9 -10.18 6.53 0.59
C GLU A 9 -9.01 5.54 0.53
N ILE A 10 -7.88 5.85 1.15
CA ILE A 10 -6.75 4.93 1.29
C ILE A 10 -7.20 3.64 1.99
N GLU A 11 -7.94 3.75 3.10
CA GLU A 11 -8.45 2.58 3.82
C GLU A 11 -9.45 1.76 3.01
N LYS A 12 -10.36 2.44 2.30
CA LYS A 12 -11.35 1.80 1.42
C LYS A 12 -10.67 0.99 0.32
N ILE A 13 -9.71 1.58 -0.38
CA ILE A 13 -8.96 0.93 -1.45
C ILE A 13 -8.08 -0.20 -0.89
N ALA A 14 -7.44 0.01 0.26
CA ALA A 14 -6.66 -1.02 0.93
C ALA A 14 -7.51 -2.26 1.27
N ASN A 15 -8.71 -2.05 1.82
CA ASN A 15 -9.65 -3.14 2.11
C ASN A 15 -10.13 -3.85 0.84
N LEU A 16 -10.39 -3.10 -0.24
CA LEU A 16 -10.76 -3.68 -1.53
C LEU A 16 -9.63 -4.53 -2.12
N MET A 17 -8.38 -4.08 -2.04
CA MET A 17 -7.22 -4.85 -2.47
C MET A 17 -7.03 -6.13 -1.66
N ILE A 18 -7.35 -6.14 -0.37
CA ILE A 18 -7.34 -7.34 0.47
C ILE A 18 -8.41 -8.32 -0.02
N HIS A 19 -9.64 -7.84 -0.24
CA HIS A 19 -10.75 -8.66 -0.73
C HIS A 19 -10.45 -9.26 -2.12
N ASP A 20 -9.80 -8.48 -2.99
CA ASP A 20 -9.39 -8.92 -4.33
C ASP A 20 -8.12 -9.81 -4.32
N GLY A 21 -7.50 -10.05 -3.15
CA GLY A 21 -6.30 -10.89 -3.02
C GLY A 21 -5.04 -10.27 -3.62
N ILE A 22 -4.99 -8.95 -3.78
CA ILE A 22 -3.81 -8.24 -4.30
C ILE A 22 -2.69 -8.26 -3.27
N SER A 23 -1.48 -8.62 -3.72
CA SER A 23 -0.29 -8.56 -2.88
C SER A 23 0.01 -7.12 -2.46
N PRO A 24 0.44 -6.85 -1.21
CA PRO A 24 0.94 -5.53 -0.83
C PRO A 24 2.19 -5.12 -1.64
N ASP A 25 2.92 -6.08 -2.21
CA ASP A 25 4.08 -5.87 -3.09
C ASP A 25 3.72 -5.80 -4.58
N GLU A 26 2.43 -5.67 -4.93
CA GLU A 26 2.01 -5.60 -6.32
C GLU A 26 2.56 -4.34 -7.01
N GLN A 27 3.22 -4.54 -8.16
CA GLN A 27 3.81 -3.46 -8.97
C GLN A 27 3.22 -3.43 -10.39
N ASP A 28 2.38 -4.41 -10.76
CA ASP A 28 1.76 -4.44 -12.06
C ASP A 28 0.72 -3.32 -12.21
N SER A 29 1.12 -2.27 -12.91
CA SER A 29 0.27 -1.11 -13.24
C SER A 29 -1.05 -1.50 -13.92
N ALA A 30 -1.12 -2.62 -14.65
CA ALA A 30 -2.35 -3.07 -15.29
C ALA A 30 -3.38 -3.55 -14.26
N LYS A 31 -2.93 -4.26 -13.22
CA LYS A 31 -3.80 -4.69 -12.11
C LYS A 31 -4.20 -3.51 -11.22
N LEU A 32 -3.27 -2.59 -10.99
CA LEU A 32 -3.49 -1.40 -10.15
C LEU A 32 -4.41 -0.36 -10.81
N LYS A 33 -4.55 -0.39 -12.14
CA LYS A 33 -5.40 0.53 -12.90
C LYS A 33 -6.85 0.55 -12.45
N LYS A 34 -7.40 -0.59 -12.00
CA LYS A 34 -8.77 -0.68 -11.45
C LYS A 34 -8.96 0.27 -10.26
N TYR A 35 -8.05 0.21 -9.29
CA TYR A 35 -8.09 1.05 -8.09
C TYR A 35 -7.86 2.52 -8.43
N LYS A 36 -6.94 2.80 -9.35
CA LYS A 36 -6.71 4.17 -9.84
C LYS A 36 -7.98 4.77 -10.42
N ASN A 37 -8.67 4.05 -11.30
CA ASN A 37 -9.91 4.54 -11.91
C ASN A 37 -10.99 4.79 -10.86
N GLN A 38 -11.08 3.95 -9.83
CA GLN A 38 -12.04 4.12 -8.75
C GLN A 38 -11.77 5.37 -7.91
N ILE A 39 -10.51 5.60 -7.52
CA ILE A 39 -10.10 6.85 -6.83
C ILE A 39 -10.34 8.07 -7.71
N LYS A 40 -10.09 7.95 -9.02
CA LYS A 40 -10.31 9.02 -9.98
C LYS A 40 -11.79 9.42 -10.03
N GLU A 41 -12.70 8.46 -10.02
CA GLU A 41 -14.14 8.69 -9.99
C GLU A 41 -14.60 9.24 -8.62
N ASP A 42 -14.09 8.67 -7.53
CA ASP A 42 -14.50 9.02 -6.16
C ASP A 42 -13.99 10.41 -5.72
N CYS A 43 -12.79 10.80 -6.16
CA CYS A 43 -12.12 12.04 -5.72
C CYS A 43 -11.98 13.10 -6.83
N SER A 44 -12.38 12.80 -8.07
CA SER A 44 -12.22 13.69 -9.23
C SER A 44 -10.78 14.19 -9.44
N LEU A 45 -9.81 13.33 -9.14
CA LEU A 45 -8.38 13.61 -9.25
C LEU A 45 -7.85 13.33 -10.67
N ASP A 46 -6.63 13.78 -10.95
CA ASP A 46 -5.96 13.40 -12.19
C ASP A 46 -5.41 11.96 -12.12
N ASP A 47 -4.83 11.47 -13.22
CA ASP A 47 -4.27 10.12 -13.26
C ASP A 47 -3.03 9.94 -12.36
N GLU A 48 -2.27 10.99 -12.12
CA GLU A 48 -1.02 10.94 -11.35
C GLU A 48 -1.32 10.91 -9.84
N GLU A 49 -2.16 11.83 -9.37
CA GLU A 49 -2.68 11.90 -8.00
C GLU A 49 -3.46 10.64 -7.63
N SER A 50 -4.31 10.15 -8.54
CA SER A 50 -5.04 8.90 -8.31
C SER A 50 -4.09 7.72 -8.15
N MET A 51 -3.04 7.65 -8.97
CA MET A 51 -2.06 6.55 -8.88
C MET A 51 -1.22 6.65 -7.60
N LYS A 52 -0.91 7.87 -7.16
CA LYS A 52 -0.21 8.12 -5.89
C LYS A 52 -1.01 7.54 -4.71
N LEU A 53 -2.32 7.75 -4.66
CA LEU A 53 -3.18 7.20 -3.60
C LEU A 53 -3.26 5.67 -3.64
N VAL A 54 -3.22 5.05 -4.83
CA VAL A 54 -3.11 3.58 -4.94
C VAL A 54 -1.81 3.07 -4.31
N TYR A 55 -0.68 3.74 -4.56
CA TYR A 55 0.59 3.36 -3.95
C TYR A 55 0.61 3.62 -2.44
N GLU A 56 0.00 4.71 -1.98
CA GLU A 56 -0.19 4.98 -0.55
C GLU A 56 -1.03 3.89 0.11
N ALA A 57 -2.09 3.38 -0.54
CA ALA A 57 -2.86 2.25 -0.03
C ALA A 57 -2.05 0.95 0.08
N LEU A 58 -1.18 0.66 -0.89
CA LEU A 58 -0.25 -0.48 -0.79
C LEU A 58 0.75 -0.29 0.35
N LEU A 59 1.31 0.91 0.51
CA LEU A 59 2.23 1.23 1.59
C LEU A 59 1.54 1.15 2.96
N TYR A 60 0.33 1.69 3.08
CA TYR A 60 -0.50 1.58 4.28
C TYR A 60 -0.73 0.11 4.66
N ARG A 61 -1.07 -0.75 3.68
CA ARG A 61 -1.23 -2.19 3.91
C ARG A 61 0.05 -2.86 4.39
N LYS A 62 1.20 -2.48 3.83
CA LYS A 62 2.51 -2.94 4.29
C LYS A 62 2.72 -2.52 5.73
N LEU A 63 2.68 -1.24 6.03
CA LEU A 63 2.94 -0.69 7.37
C LEU A 63 1.98 -1.23 8.43
N LYS A 64 0.71 -1.48 8.08
CA LYS A 64 -0.28 -2.06 8.98
C LYS A 64 -0.08 -3.57 9.21
N ASN A 65 0.51 -4.29 8.25
CA ASN A 65 0.91 -5.70 8.41
C ASN A 65 2.34 -5.87 8.94
N SER A 66 3.16 -4.82 8.86
CA SER A 66 4.44 -4.73 9.53
C SER A 66 4.17 -4.64 11.02
N ASP A 67 3.85 -5.78 11.62
CA ASP A 67 4.05 -5.97 13.05
C ASP A 67 5.45 -5.44 13.37
N SER A 68 5.51 -4.58 14.38
CA SER A 68 6.71 -3.99 14.97
C SER A 68 7.72 -5.01 15.52
N GLY A 69 7.60 -6.29 15.16
CA GLY A 69 8.47 -7.38 15.55
C GLY A 69 9.49 -7.69 14.45
N ASP A 70 10.75 -7.79 14.86
CA ASP A 70 11.79 -8.53 14.12
C ASP A 70 12.62 -7.77 13.06
N ILE A 71 12.82 -6.47 13.25
CA ILE A 71 14.03 -5.79 12.72
C ILE A 71 15.17 -5.85 13.75
N LEU A 72 14.85 -5.94 15.05
CA LEU A 72 15.82 -6.07 16.14
C LEU A 72 16.24 -7.53 16.41
N GLU A 73 15.42 -8.54 16.08
CA GLU A 73 15.78 -9.95 16.33
C GLU A 73 16.74 -10.50 15.26
N LYS A 74 16.69 -9.99 14.03
CA LYS A 74 17.68 -10.26 12.97
C LYS A 74 19.08 -9.69 13.18
N GLY A 75 19.35 -8.99 14.28
CA GLY A 75 20.70 -8.54 14.64
C GLY A 75 21.69 -9.69 14.85
N ASN A 76 21.19 -10.88 15.21
CA ASN A 76 22.03 -12.04 15.50
C ASN A 76 22.61 -12.74 14.25
N ASP A 77 21.97 -12.56 13.08
CA ASP A 77 22.45 -13.11 11.80
C ASP A 77 23.49 -12.18 11.12
N PHE A 78 23.69 -10.99 11.65
CA PHE A 78 24.67 -10.01 11.16
C PHE A 78 26.08 -10.33 11.71
N GLY A 79 26.60 -11.53 11.43
CA GLY A 79 27.96 -11.91 11.87
C GLY A 79 28.38 -13.37 11.73
N ALA A 80 27.45 -14.30 11.47
CA ALA A 80 27.74 -15.73 11.44
C ALA A 80 28.43 -16.24 10.15
N GLY A 81 28.70 -15.35 9.19
CA GLY A 81 29.23 -15.70 7.86
C GLY A 81 30.75 -15.59 7.67
N PHE A 82 31.52 -15.28 8.72
CA PHE A 82 32.99 -15.30 8.67
C PHE A 82 33.50 -16.57 9.37
N SER A 83 33.51 -17.71 8.68
CA SER A 83 34.26 -18.93 9.10
C SER A 83 34.61 -19.78 7.88
#